data_AF-A0A533USH7-F1
#
_entry.id   AF-A0A533USH7-F1
#
_cell.length_a   1.000
_cell.length_b   1.000
_cell.length_c   1.000
_cell.angle_alpha   90.00
_cell.angle_beta   90.00
_cell.angle_gamma   90.00
#
_symmetry.space_group_name_H-M   'P 1'
#
loop_
_entity.id
_entity.type
_entity.pdbx_description
1 polymer ?
#
loop_
_entity_poly.entity_id
_entity_poly.type
_entity_poly.pdbx_seq_one_letter_code
_entity_poly.pdbx_strand_id
1 'polypeptide(L)'
;MYTSFDNTSLAKIVTLLKSHKFEYLSGQDLSGLLKLSRAAVWKHIKKLQSLGYKIDSKPKLGYKLIKTTELLLPWEISDGLETKVFGKRIYYFHTIDSTQNFAIGLASKKIENGTIIISEKQTHGRGRLDRKWVSPSGGIWLSLILHPEFDISMSTLFPLISSLALAIAIERILKIKPELKWSNDVTVDGKKVAGILVDASVESGKIDYLVLGIGINFKINPVEVEKSIKHTANYYGATTLLKKNENVSPIKLVQRFLFELERLYQISLEKEPQFLIQQWTKRSSTIGKSITITLPNGMLRGRALRVDDDGALVISNKGKTQRIIVGDII
;
A
#
# COMPACT_ATOMS: atom_id res chain seq x y z
N MET A 1 -14.10 -5.84 -11.21
CA MET A 1 -12.98 -4.88 -11.22
C MET A 1 -13.55 -3.49 -11.43
N TYR A 2 -12.97 -2.46 -10.79
CA TYR A 2 -13.22 -1.06 -11.12
C TYR A 2 -11.90 -0.38 -11.44
N THR A 3 -11.89 0.60 -12.34
CA THR A 3 -10.70 1.37 -12.66
C THR A 3 -10.96 2.87 -12.50
N SER A 4 -9.90 3.68 -12.42
CA SER A 4 -10.03 5.15 -12.38
C SER A 4 -10.35 5.78 -13.74
N PHE A 5 -10.14 5.03 -14.84
CA PHE A 5 -10.24 5.53 -16.21
C PHE A 5 -11.40 4.93 -17.02
N ASP A 6 -12.02 3.83 -16.57
CA ASP A 6 -13.20 3.27 -17.23
C ASP A 6 -14.51 3.70 -16.55
N ASN A 7 -15.53 3.95 -17.38
CA ASN A 7 -16.95 4.08 -17.02
C ASN A 7 -17.25 4.99 -15.80
N THR A 8 -17.08 6.29 -16.05
CA THR A 8 -17.07 7.41 -15.08
C THR A 8 -18.43 7.76 -14.43
N SER A 9 -19.51 7.06 -14.74
CA SER A 9 -20.86 7.43 -14.24
C SER A 9 -21.03 7.23 -12.73
N LEU A 10 -20.47 6.15 -12.17
CA LEU A 10 -20.51 5.93 -10.71
C LEU A 10 -19.75 7.02 -9.97
N ALA A 11 -18.53 7.33 -10.43
CA ALA A 11 -17.69 8.38 -9.86
C ALA A 11 -18.39 9.75 -9.92
N LYS A 12 -18.97 10.11 -11.09
CA LYS A 12 -19.71 11.37 -11.25
C LYS A 12 -20.92 11.48 -10.32
N ILE A 13 -21.69 10.40 -10.15
CA ILE A 13 -22.81 10.37 -9.19
C ILE A 13 -22.28 10.59 -7.76
N VAL A 14 -21.20 9.92 -7.38
CA VAL A 14 -20.58 10.09 -6.07
C VAL A 14 -20.13 11.54 -5.87
N THR A 15 -19.47 12.15 -6.86
CA THR A 15 -19.05 13.56 -6.82
C THR A 15 -20.24 14.50 -6.63
N LEU A 16 -21.33 14.31 -7.38
CA LEU A 16 -22.54 15.14 -7.26
C LEU A 16 -23.19 15.00 -5.87
N LEU A 17 -23.30 13.77 -5.36
CA LEU A 17 -23.86 13.54 -4.03
C LEU A 17 -22.94 14.09 -2.92
N LYS A 18 -21.61 14.03 -3.10
CA LYS A 18 -20.63 14.61 -2.17
C LYS A 18 -20.66 16.13 -2.16
N SER A 19 -21.01 16.79 -3.27
CA SER A 19 -21.15 18.26 -3.30
C SER A 19 -22.46 18.76 -2.69
N HIS A 20 -23.48 17.91 -2.60
CA HIS A 20 -24.80 18.25 -2.05
C HIS A 20 -25.09 17.51 -0.73
N LYS A 21 -24.14 17.51 0.21
CA LYS A 21 -24.22 16.69 1.45
C LYS A 21 -25.47 16.94 2.30
N PHE A 22 -26.04 18.13 2.24
CA PHE A 22 -27.16 18.53 3.10
C PHE A 22 -28.53 18.38 2.42
N GLU A 23 -28.56 18.17 1.10
CA GLU A 23 -29.78 18.18 0.30
C GLU A 23 -30.01 16.85 -0.41
N TYR A 24 -31.24 16.64 -0.89
CA TYR A 24 -31.54 15.52 -1.79
C TYR A 24 -31.36 16.01 -3.22
N LEU A 25 -30.65 15.23 -4.03
CA LEU A 25 -30.60 15.42 -5.47
C LEU A 25 -31.69 14.57 -6.11
N SER A 26 -32.59 15.20 -6.87
CA SER A 26 -33.66 14.46 -7.52
C SER A 26 -33.10 13.52 -8.60
N GLY A 27 -33.82 12.42 -8.86
CA GLY A 27 -33.46 11.54 -9.96
C GLY A 27 -33.51 12.23 -11.33
N GLN A 28 -34.32 13.28 -11.45
CA GLN A 28 -34.42 14.11 -12.66
C GLN A 28 -33.14 14.95 -12.84
N ASP A 29 -32.63 15.58 -11.77
CA ASP A 29 -31.43 16.42 -11.81
C ASP A 29 -30.20 15.57 -12.15
N LEU A 30 -30.04 14.43 -11.48
CA LEU A 30 -28.95 13.49 -11.77
C LEU A 30 -29.04 12.96 -13.21
N SER A 31 -30.25 12.68 -13.69
CA SER A 31 -30.50 12.23 -15.07
C SER A 31 -30.08 13.30 -16.08
N GLY A 32 -30.48 14.55 -15.87
CA GLY A 32 -30.13 15.69 -16.73
C GLY A 32 -28.64 15.99 -16.74
N LEU A 33 -28.02 16.13 -15.56
CA LEU A 33 -26.59 16.45 -15.40
C LEU A 33 -25.68 15.37 -16.00
N LEU A 34 -26.07 14.10 -15.89
CA LEU A 34 -25.26 12.97 -16.36
C LEU A 34 -25.61 12.50 -17.77
N LYS A 35 -26.66 13.05 -18.38
CA LYS A 35 -27.23 12.59 -19.65
C LYS A 35 -27.56 11.09 -19.64
N LEU A 36 -28.12 10.62 -18.53
CA LEU A 36 -28.54 9.23 -18.31
C LEU A 36 -30.05 9.15 -18.11
N SER A 37 -30.67 8.00 -18.37
CA SER A 37 -32.07 7.79 -17.98
C SER A 37 -32.22 7.71 -16.45
N ARG A 38 -33.39 8.08 -15.91
CA ARG A 38 -33.69 7.92 -14.47
C ARG A 38 -33.56 6.47 -14.00
N ALA A 39 -33.89 5.51 -14.86
CA ALA A 39 -33.70 4.09 -14.57
C ALA A 39 -32.21 3.72 -14.47
N ALA A 40 -31.35 4.28 -15.33
CA ALA A 40 -29.90 4.10 -15.23
C ALA A 40 -29.33 4.72 -13.95
N VAL A 41 -29.76 5.93 -13.58
CA VAL A 41 -29.39 6.57 -12.30
C VAL A 41 -29.77 5.67 -11.13
N TRP A 42 -31.01 5.16 -11.09
CA TRP A 42 -31.45 4.24 -10.03
C TRP A 42 -30.59 2.98 -9.95
N LYS A 43 -30.27 2.35 -11.09
CA LYS A 43 -29.35 1.18 -11.15
C LYS A 43 -27.97 1.53 -10.58
N HIS A 44 -27.42 2.70 -10.92
CA HIS A 44 -26.15 3.16 -10.38
C HIS A 44 -26.20 3.44 -8.88
N ILE A 45 -27.27 4.05 -8.36
CA ILE A 45 -27.45 4.24 -6.91
C ILE A 45 -27.51 2.90 -6.18
N LYS A 46 -28.27 1.93 -6.69
CA LYS A 46 -28.29 0.56 -6.13
C LYS A 46 -26.90 -0.07 -6.14
N LYS A 47 -26.14 0.14 -7.22
CA LYS A 47 -24.77 -0.33 -7.30
C LYS A 47 -23.86 0.33 -6.26
N LEU A 48 -23.94 1.64 -6.08
CA LEU A 48 -23.19 2.35 -5.02
C LEU A 48 -23.59 1.85 -3.62
N GLN A 49 -24.87 1.61 -3.37
CA GLN A 49 -25.32 1.03 -2.09
C GLN A 49 -24.66 -0.35 -1.84
N SER A 50 -24.61 -1.24 -2.85
CA SER A 50 -23.89 -2.52 -2.75
C SER A 50 -22.37 -2.38 -2.58
N LEU A 51 -21.80 -1.21 -2.91
CA LEU A 51 -20.39 -0.89 -2.69
C LEU A 51 -20.14 -0.24 -1.32
N GLY A 52 -21.11 -0.29 -0.41
CA GLY A 52 -20.96 0.18 0.97
C GLY A 52 -21.28 1.66 1.18
N TYR A 53 -21.78 2.37 0.16
CA TYR A 53 -22.29 3.73 0.36
C TYR A 53 -23.64 3.69 1.08
N LYS A 54 -23.80 4.50 2.13
CA LYS A 54 -25.12 4.74 2.73
C LYS A 54 -25.77 5.91 2.01
N ILE A 55 -26.67 5.61 1.07
CA ILE A 55 -27.42 6.62 0.31
C ILE A 55 -28.89 6.49 0.70
N ASP A 56 -29.45 7.53 1.30
CA ASP A 56 -30.88 7.63 1.56
C ASP A 56 -31.64 7.92 0.27
N SER A 57 -32.79 7.30 0.09
CA SER A 57 -33.61 7.39 -1.13
C SER A 57 -35.05 7.68 -0.75
N LYS A 58 -35.55 8.87 -1.08
CA LYS A 58 -36.92 9.29 -0.74
C LYS A 58 -37.74 9.55 -2.00
N PRO A 59 -38.97 9.00 -2.10
CA PRO A 59 -39.89 9.34 -3.19
C PRO A 59 -40.07 10.86 -3.32
N LYS A 60 -40.14 11.38 -4.55
CA LYS A 60 -40.28 12.80 -4.90
C LYS A 60 -39.13 13.74 -4.49
N LEU A 61 -38.27 13.35 -3.53
CA LEU A 61 -37.10 14.14 -3.11
C LEU A 61 -35.81 13.69 -3.82
N GLY A 62 -35.60 12.38 -4.00
CA GLY A 62 -34.41 11.82 -4.66
C GLY A 62 -33.43 11.16 -3.70
N TYR A 63 -32.13 11.45 -3.86
CA TYR A 63 -31.04 10.72 -3.22
C TYR A 63 -30.14 11.64 -2.40
N LYS A 64 -29.72 11.17 -1.22
CA LYS A 64 -28.80 11.90 -0.33
C LYS A 64 -27.73 10.97 0.21
N LEU A 65 -26.45 11.37 0.11
CA LEU A 65 -25.35 10.60 0.68
C LEU A 65 -25.25 10.84 2.19
N ILE A 66 -25.36 9.76 2.96
CA ILE A 66 -25.27 9.76 4.43
C ILE A 66 -23.87 9.36 4.91
N LYS A 67 -23.28 8.32 4.32
CA LYS A 67 -21.92 7.86 4.64
C LYS A 67 -21.26 7.31 3.37
N THR A 68 -19.99 7.65 3.17
CA THR A 68 -19.15 7.05 2.13
C THR A 68 -18.78 5.61 2.48
N THR A 69 -18.31 4.89 1.47
CA THR A 69 -17.75 3.55 1.66
C THR A 69 -16.39 3.57 2.37
N GLU A 70 -16.01 2.44 2.96
CA GLU A 70 -14.65 2.16 3.43
C GLU A 70 -13.84 1.38 2.38
N LEU A 71 -14.48 0.96 1.28
CA LEU A 71 -13.78 0.30 0.17
C LEU A 71 -12.83 1.27 -0.52
N LEU A 72 -11.69 0.74 -0.94
CA LEU A 72 -10.60 1.45 -1.60
C LEU A 72 -10.88 1.66 -3.09
N LEU A 73 -12.06 2.18 -3.43
CA LEU A 73 -12.49 2.35 -4.81
C LEU A 73 -11.65 3.41 -5.53
N PRO A 74 -11.40 3.27 -6.85
CA PRO A 74 -10.52 4.16 -7.59
C PRO A 74 -10.84 5.65 -7.42
N TRP A 75 -12.12 6.02 -7.58
CA TRP A 75 -12.56 7.41 -7.44
C TRP A 75 -12.54 7.94 -6.00
N GLU A 76 -12.55 7.08 -4.98
CA GLU A 76 -12.36 7.52 -3.59
C GLU A 76 -10.88 7.79 -3.30
N ILE A 77 -9.98 6.96 -3.83
CA ILE A 77 -8.54 7.18 -3.67
C ILE A 77 -8.11 8.42 -4.44
N SER A 78 -8.55 8.59 -5.69
CA SER A 78 -8.18 9.73 -6.53
C SER A 78 -8.71 11.08 -6.00
N ASP A 79 -9.82 11.08 -5.27
CA ASP A 79 -10.47 12.28 -4.71
C ASP A 79 -9.60 12.94 -3.62
N GLY A 80 -8.86 13.99 -3.99
CA GLY A 80 -7.91 14.68 -3.11
C GLY A 80 -6.53 14.03 -3.04
N LEU A 81 -6.17 13.19 -4.01
CA LEU A 81 -4.81 12.64 -4.10
C LEU A 81 -3.84 13.67 -4.70
N GLU A 82 -2.90 14.13 -3.88
CA GLU A 82 -1.96 15.22 -4.18
C GLU A 82 -0.67 14.78 -4.92
N THR A 83 -0.54 13.51 -5.26
CA THR A 83 0.59 13.02 -6.08
C THR A 83 0.55 13.59 -7.49
N LYS A 84 1.67 13.55 -8.21
CA LYS A 84 1.80 13.90 -9.62
C LYS A 84 1.69 12.66 -10.51
N VAL A 85 2.32 11.56 -10.11
CA VAL A 85 2.47 10.33 -10.90
C VAL A 85 1.76 9.14 -10.23
N PHE A 86 1.99 8.92 -8.93
CA PHE A 86 1.53 7.70 -8.25
C PHE A 86 0.02 7.72 -8.00
N GLY A 87 -0.69 6.68 -8.42
CA GLY A 87 -2.13 6.55 -8.21
C GLY A 87 -3.00 7.38 -9.18
N LYS A 88 -2.44 7.88 -10.29
CA LYS A 88 -3.24 8.49 -11.37
C LYS A 88 -4.03 7.46 -12.18
N ARG A 89 -3.52 6.23 -12.23
CA ARG A 89 -4.21 5.05 -12.75
C ARG A 89 -4.38 4.05 -11.61
N ILE A 90 -5.61 3.60 -11.40
CA ILE A 90 -5.95 2.73 -10.28
C ILE A 90 -6.80 1.57 -10.78
N TYR A 91 -6.40 0.35 -10.44
CA TYR A 91 -7.21 -0.86 -10.58
C TYR A 91 -7.65 -1.34 -9.20
N TYR A 92 -8.95 -1.56 -9.02
CA TYR A 92 -9.51 -2.14 -7.81
C TYR A 92 -10.15 -3.50 -8.09
N PHE A 93 -9.82 -4.47 -7.24
CA PHE A 93 -10.42 -5.80 -7.22
C PHE A 93 -11.08 -6.07 -5.88
N HIS A 94 -12.27 -6.67 -5.91
CA HIS A 94 -12.83 -7.20 -4.67
C HIS A 94 -12.03 -8.42 -4.19
N THR A 95 -11.75 -9.34 -5.11
CA THR A 95 -10.86 -10.49 -4.89
C THR A 95 -9.96 -10.66 -6.10
N ILE A 96 -8.69 -10.98 -5.88
CA ILE A 96 -7.70 -11.31 -6.91
C ILE A 96 -6.77 -12.43 -6.40
N ASP A 97 -5.97 -13.04 -7.27
CA ASP A 97 -4.89 -13.93 -6.84
C ASP A 97 -3.81 -13.15 -6.10
N SER A 98 -3.22 -12.14 -6.74
CA SER A 98 -2.18 -11.28 -6.20
C SER A 98 -2.16 -9.94 -6.95
N THR A 99 -2.17 -8.83 -6.22
CA THR A 99 -1.96 -7.50 -6.81
C THR A 99 -0.60 -7.40 -7.50
N GLN A 100 0.39 -8.11 -6.95
CA GLN A 100 1.74 -8.15 -7.49
C GLN A 100 1.79 -8.85 -8.86
N ASN A 101 1.12 -10.00 -8.99
CA ASN A 101 1.07 -10.74 -10.27
C ASN A 101 0.40 -9.91 -11.35
N PHE A 102 -0.74 -9.31 -11.01
CA PHE A 102 -1.49 -8.48 -11.95
C PHE A 102 -0.67 -7.24 -12.37
N ALA A 103 0.03 -6.61 -11.43
CA ALA A 103 0.91 -5.49 -11.72
C ALA A 103 2.06 -5.89 -12.66
N ILE A 104 2.76 -7.00 -12.39
CA ILE A 104 3.83 -7.52 -13.26
C ILE A 104 3.33 -7.77 -14.68
N GLY A 105 2.12 -8.35 -14.83
CA GLY A 105 1.52 -8.59 -16.16
C GLY A 105 1.21 -7.32 -16.96
N LEU A 106 1.15 -6.15 -16.32
CA LEU A 106 0.95 -4.86 -16.95
C LEU A 106 2.23 -4.02 -17.06
N ALA A 107 3.25 -4.33 -16.25
CA ALA A 107 4.38 -3.45 -15.98
C ALA A 107 5.32 -3.23 -17.17
N SER A 108 5.26 -4.01 -18.24
CA SER A 108 6.02 -3.71 -19.46
C SER A 108 5.48 -2.51 -20.24
N LYS A 109 4.24 -2.07 -19.96
CA LYS A 109 3.61 -0.93 -20.64
C LYS A 109 3.98 0.38 -19.93
N LYS A 110 4.82 1.21 -20.55
CA LYS A 110 5.28 2.51 -19.98
C LYS A 110 4.15 3.44 -19.52
N ILE A 111 2.96 3.38 -20.14
CA ILE A 111 1.76 4.13 -19.73
C ILE A 111 1.31 3.79 -18.29
N GLU A 112 1.75 2.66 -17.75
CA GLU A 112 1.42 2.19 -16.41
C GLU A 112 2.39 2.71 -15.33
N ASN A 113 3.30 3.64 -15.66
CA ASN A 113 4.11 4.31 -14.64
C ASN A 113 3.21 5.01 -13.61
N GLY A 114 3.42 4.70 -12.33
CA GLY A 114 2.60 5.23 -11.25
C GLY A 114 1.27 4.51 -11.05
N THR A 115 0.93 3.50 -11.87
CA THR A 115 -0.31 2.75 -11.71
C THR A 115 -0.30 1.95 -10.41
N ILE A 116 -1.41 2.03 -9.67
CA ILE A 116 -1.62 1.18 -8.49
C ILE A 116 -2.69 0.12 -8.75
N ILE A 117 -2.45 -1.07 -8.22
CA ILE A 117 -3.37 -2.19 -8.17
C ILE A 117 -3.72 -2.38 -6.71
N ILE A 118 -4.99 -2.37 -6.37
CA ILE A 118 -5.44 -2.54 -5.00
C ILE A 118 -6.53 -3.60 -4.93
N SER A 119 -6.55 -4.37 -3.85
CA SER A 119 -7.60 -5.36 -3.64
C SER A 119 -8.09 -5.39 -2.20
N GLU A 120 -9.33 -5.83 -2.03
CA GLU A 120 -9.88 -6.09 -0.69
C GLU A 120 -9.44 -7.45 -0.14
N LYS A 121 -9.21 -8.43 -1.02
CA LYS A 121 -8.73 -9.77 -0.64
C LYS A 121 -7.82 -10.34 -1.72
N GLN A 122 -6.76 -11.04 -1.30
CA GLN A 122 -5.93 -11.86 -2.17
C GLN A 122 -6.05 -13.35 -1.81
N THR A 123 -6.13 -14.23 -2.81
CA THR A 123 -6.14 -15.68 -2.59
C THR A 123 -4.74 -16.29 -2.55
N HIS A 124 -3.77 -15.66 -3.23
CA HIS A 124 -2.38 -16.11 -3.37
C HIS A 124 -1.41 -14.94 -3.14
N GLY A 125 -1.64 -14.14 -2.09
CA GLY A 125 -0.73 -13.06 -1.71
C GLY A 125 0.68 -13.60 -1.43
N ARG A 126 1.70 -12.88 -1.92
CA ARG A 126 3.11 -13.27 -1.82
C ARG A 126 3.91 -12.28 -0.98
N GLY A 127 4.88 -12.80 -0.25
CA GLY A 127 5.98 -12.07 0.36
C GLY A 127 7.32 -12.49 -0.28
N ARG A 128 8.42 -12.01 0.30
CA ARG A 128 9.78 -12.38 -0.14
C ARG A 128 10.00 -13.90 -0.03
N LEU A 129 10.86 -14.43 -0.90
CA LEU A 129 11.22 -15.85 -0.94
C LEU A 129 9.97 -16.74 -1.09
N ASP A 130 9.02 -16.32 -1.92
CA ASP A 130 7.74 -16.97 -2.21
C ASP A 130 6.89 -17.35 -0.99
N ARG A 131 7.11 -16.69 0.15
CA ARG A 131 6.31 -16.93 1.35
C ARG A 131 4.89 -16.43 1.15
N LYS A 132 3.94 -17.13 1.76
CA LYS A 132 2.54 -16.72 1.76
C LYS A 132 2.34 -15.42 2.55
N TRP A 133 1.68 -14.44 1.93
CA TRP A 133 1.16 -13.25 2.60
C TRP A 133 -0.37 -13.36 2.75
N VAL A 134 -0.83 -13.62 3.97
CA VAL A 134 -2.27 -13.82 4.26
C VAL A 134 -3.00 -12.48 4.13
N SER A 135 -3.94 -12.41 3.18
CA SER A 135 -4.56 -11.14 2.73
C SER A 135 -6.09 -11.16 2.83
N PRO A 136 -6.68 -11.22 4.04
CA PRO A 136 -8.12 -11.22 4.22
C PRO A 136 -8.73 -9.84 3.96
N SER A 137 -10.06 -9.76 3.94
CA SER A 137 -10.77 -8.48 3.98
C SER A 137 -10.40 -7.66 5.22
N GLY A 138 -10.39 -6.33 5.09
CA GLY A 138 -10.02 -5.37 6.13
C GLY A 138 -8.54 -4.94 6.11
N GLY A 139 -7.69 -5.54 5.28
CA GLY A 139 -6.33 -5.03 5.04
C GLY A 139 -6.25 -4.12 3.82
N ILE A 140 -5.03 -3.63 3.55
CA ILE A 140 -4.73 -2.86 2.33
C ILE A 140 -3.68 -3.66 1.58
N TRP A 141 -4.07 -4.19 0.42
CA TRP A 141 -3.20 -4.99 -0.44
C TRP A 141 -2.98 -4.21 -1.72
N LEU A 142 -1.81 -3.58 -1.85
CA LEU A 142 -1.50 -2.63 -2.91
C LEU A 142 -0.22 -3.06 -3.65
N SER A 143 -0.19 -2.90 -4.97
CA SER A 143 1.04 -2.91 -5.76
C SER A 143 1.15 -1.64 -6.59
N LEU A 144 2.34 -1.06 -6.71
CA LEU A 144 2.64 0.15 -7.49
C LEU A 144 3.66 -0.18 -8.58
N ILE A 145 3.37 0.19 -9.82
CA ILE A 145 4.28 0.03 -10.96
C ILE A 145 5.11 1.31 -11.12
N LEU A 146 6.42 1.14 -11.29
CA LEU A 146 7.37 2.21 -11.56
C LEU A 146 8.19 1.90 -12.81
N HIS A 147 8.45 2.91 -13.62
CA HIS A 147 9.41 2.88 -14.70
C HIS A 147 10.56 3.84 -14.37
N PRO A 148 11.56 3.38 -13.62
CA PRO A 148 12.61 4.26 -13.15
C PRO A 148 13.68 4.52 -14.20
N GLU A 149 14.29 5.70 -14.14
CA GLU A 149 15.43 6.08 -14.97
C GLU A 149 16.79 6.00 -14.21
N PHE A 150 16.80 5.46 -13.00
CA PHE A 150 17.98 5.34 -12.15
C PHE A 150 18.68 3.98 -12.25
N ASP A 151 19.89 3.90 -11.69
CA ASP A 151 20.72 2.69 -11.68
C ASP A 151 20.14 1.56 -10.81
N ILE A 152 20.37 0.30 -11.22
CA ILE A 152 19.87 -0.88 -10.52
C ILE A 152 20.26 -0.95 -9.04
N SER A 153 21.41 -0.38 -8.66
CA SER A 153 21.87 -0.27 -7.28
C SER A 153 20.88 0.46 -6.36
N MET A 154 20.02 1.33 -6.89
CA MET A 154 19.00 2.02 -6.10
C MET A 154 17.80 1.13 -5.77
N SER A 155 17.61 0.00 -6.46
CA SER A 155 16.46 -0.90 -6.23
C SER A 155 16.40 -1.44 -4.80
N THR A 156 17.55 -1.64 -4.16
CA THR A 156 17.68 -2.12 -2.77
C THR A 156 17.25 -1.09 -1.73
N LEU A 157 17.15 0.19 -2.11
CA LEU A 157 16.63 1.26 -1.25
C LEU A 157 15.12 1.34 -1.25
N PHE A 158 14.43 0.86 -2.28
CA PHE A 158 12.97 0.98 -2.39
C PHE A 158 12.20 0.34 -1.24
N PRO A 159 12.59 -0.84 -0.71
CA PRO A 159 11.98 -1.36 0.51
C PRO A 159 12.10 -0.40 1.71
N LEU A 160 13.25 0.27 1.87
CA LEU A 160 13.51 1.23 2.94
C LEU A 160 12.71 2.52 2.73
N ILE A 161 12.71 3.07 1.51
CA ILE A 161 11.94 4.26 1.15
C ILE A 161 10.45 4.03 1.37
N SER A 162 9.94 2.87 0.91
CA SER A 162 8.53 2.52 1.01
C SER A 162 8.10 2.28 2.45
N SER A 163 8.92 1.57 3.24
CA SER A 163 8.63 1.36 4.67
C SER A 163 8.68 2.67 5.46
N LEU A 164 9.62 3.58 5.15
CA LEU A 164 9.68 4.91 5.75
C LEU A 164 8.46 5.77 5.38
N ALA A 165 8.05 5.78 4.10
CA ALA A 165 6.85 6.48 3.65
C ALA A 165 5.60 5.99 4.39
N LEU A 166 5.47 4.68 4.54
CA LEU A 166 4.37 4.06 5.25
C LEU A 166 4.38 4.40 6.75
N ALA A 167 5.54 4.35 7.40
CA ALA A 167 5.68 4.75 8.79
C ALA A 167 5.24 6.19 9.02
N ILE A 168 5.69 7.14 8.18
CA ILE A 168 5.28 8.55 8.25
C ILE A 168 3.76 8.69 8.05
N ALA A 169 3.18 7.95 7.10
CA ALA A 169 1.74 7.99 6.84
C ALA A 169 0.92 7.46 8.04
N ILE A 170 1.35 6.34 8.63
CA ILE A 170 0.75 5.77 9.84
C ILE A 170 0.82 6.77 11.01
N GLU A 171 1.99 7.35 11.27
CA GLU A 171 2.17 8.37 12.33
C GLU A 171 1.23 9.55 12.13
N ARG A 172 1.11 10.05 10.89
CA ARG A 172 0.33 11.25 10.60
C ARG A 172 -1.18 11.02 10.72
N ILE A 173 -1.67 9.90 10.19
CA ILE A 173 -3.11 9.59 10.10
C ILE A 173 -3.63 8.93 11.38
N LEU A 174 -2.86 8.02 11.97
CA LEU A 174 -3.33 7.18 13.09
C LEU A 174 -2.72 7.54 14.43
N LYS A 175 -1.69 8.40 14.47
CA LYS A 175 -0.93 8.74 15.69
C LYS A 175 -0.26 7.54 16.37
N ILE A 176 -0.08 6.45 15.63
CA ILE A 176 0.68 5.27 16.03
C ILE A 176 2.15 5.53 15.65
N LYS A 177 3.10 5.14 16.51
CA LYS A 177 4.53 5.21 16.21
C LYS A 177 5.05 3.82 15.80
N PRO A 178 5.07 3.48 14.51
CA PRO A 178 5.62 2.22 14.06
C PRO A 178 7.15 2.26 14.06
N GLU A 179 7.75 1.07 14.12
CA GLU A 179 9.18 0.86 13.97
C GLU A 179 9.47 0.18 12.63
N LEU A 180 10.71 0.32 12.16
CA LEU A 180 11.17 -0.25 10.90
C LEU A 180 12.15 -1.40 11.18
N LYS A 181 11.78 -2.61 10.79
CA LYS A 181 12.64 -3.81 10.87
C LYS A 181 13.27 -4.04 9.50
N TRP A 182 14.61 -4.11 9.46
CA TRP A 182 15.31 -4.32 8.20
C TRP A 182 14.96 -5.70 7.61
N SER A 183 14.74 -5.82 6.30
CA SER A 183 14.91 -4.78 5.28
C SER A 183 13.62 -4.10 4.84
N ASN A 184 12.45 -4.64 5.19
CA ASN A 184 11.21 -4.34 4.48
C ASN A 184 9.94 -4.44 5.34
N ASP A 185 10.08 -4.53 6.66
CA ASP A 185 8.97 -4.76 7.57
C ASP A 185 8.67 -3.50 8.40
N VAL A 186 7.38 -3.23 8.58
CA VAL A 186 6.90 -2.21 9.53
C VAL A 186 6.25 -2.92 10.71
N THR A 187 6.61 -2.53 11.92
CA THR A 187 6.17 -3.17 13.16
C THR A 187 5.50 -2.19 14.10
N VAL A 188 4.61 -2.69 14.96
CA VAL A 188 4.03 -1.99 16.11
C VAL A 188 4.15 -2.92 17.31
N ASP A 189 4.71 -2.42 18.40
CA ASP A 189 5.01 -3.20 19.62
C ASP A 189 5.77 -4.50 19.31
N GLY A 190 6.78 -4.41 18.43
CA GLY A 190 7.58 -5.55 17.98
C GLY A 190 6.87 -6.56 17.06
N LYS A 191 5.57 -6.41 16.76
CA LYS A 191 4.80 -7.30 15.88
C LYS A 191 4.63 -6.72 14.49
N LYS A 192 4.61 -7.58 13.47
CA LYS A 192 4.49 -7.16 12.07
C LYS A 192 3.11 -6.58 11.75
N VAL A 193 3.09 -5.39 11.16
CA VAL A 193 1.85 -4.73 10.69
C VAL A 193 1.86 -4.48 9.19
N ALA A 194 3.04 -4.37 8.56
CA ALA A 194 3.14 -4.30 7.11
C ALA A 194 4.42 -4.95 6.59
N GLY A 195 4.40 -5.32 5.31
CA GLY A 195 5.56 -5.83 4.59
C GLY A 195 5.62 -5.25 3.19
N ILE A 196 6.84 -4.96 2.73
CA ILE A 196 7.12 -4.45 1.39
C ILE A 196 7.79 -5.55 0.55
N LEU A 197 7.33 -5.75 -0.67
CA LEU A 197 7.92 -6.65 -1.67
C LEU A 197 8.34 -5.80 -2.87
N VAL A 198 9.47 -6.13 -3.48
CA VAL A 198 9.95 -5.47 -4.69
C VAL A 198 10.31 -6.54 -5.70
N ASP A 199 9.68 -6.47 -6.87
CA ASP A 199 10.06 -7.23 -8.05
C ASP A 199 10.62 -6.26 -9.09
N ALA A 200 11.67 -6.65 -9.79
CA ALA A 200 12.34 -5.84 -10.81
C ALA A 200 12.49 -6.64 -12.10
N SER A 201 12.21 -6.00 -13.24
CA SER A 201 12.61 -6.50 -14.56
C SER A 201 13.81 -5.71 -15.03
N VAL A 202 14.86 -6.42 -15.44
CA VAL A 202 16.13 -5.82 -15.84
C VAL A 202 16.47 -6.30 -17.24
N GLU A 203 16.69 -5.37 -18.15
CA GLU A 203 17.04 -5.63 -19.53
C GLU A 203 18.28 -4.81 -19.92
N SER A 204 19.29 -5.47 -20.47
CA SER A 204 20.53 -4.82 -20.92
C SER A 204 21.21 -3.93 -19.85
N GLY A 205 21.17 -4.37 -18.59
CA GLY A 205 21.75 -3.65 -17.45
C GLY A 205 20.94 -2.44 -16.95
N LYS A 206 19.75 -2.20 -17.49
CA LYS A 206 18.82 -1.16 -17.04
C LYS A 206 17.56 -1.77 -16.45
N ILE A 207 16.97 -1.10 -15.47
CA ILE A 207 15.66 -1.50 -14.96
C ILE A 207 14.61 -1.10 -16.01
N ASP A 208 13.86 -2.07 -16.53
CA ASP A 208 12.71 -1.78 -17.38
C ASP A 208 11.53 -1.29 -16.53
N TYR A 209 11.21 -2.02 -15.45
CA TYR A 209 10.21 -1.65 -14.45
C TYR A 209 10.52 -2.22 -13.07
N LEU A 210 9.94 -1.59 -12.04
CA LEU A 210 9.79 -2.13 -10.68
C LEU A 210 8.32 -2.27 -10.34
N VAL A 211 7.98 -3.31 -9.58
CA VAL A 211 6.68 -3.46 -8.94
C VAL A 211 6.88 -3.51 -7.43
N LEU A 212 6.38 -2.49 -6.75
CA LEU A 212 6.39 -2.40 -5.29
C LEU A 212 5.09 -2.94 -4.73
N GLY A 213 5.13 -4.09 -4.05
CA GLY A 213 4.02 -4.65 -3.30
C GLY A 213 4.03 -4.17 -1.85
N ILE A 214 2.89 -3.73 -1.34
CA ILE A 214 2.69 -3.24 0.01
C ILE A 214 1.47 -3.93 0.62
N GLY A 215 1.71 -4.78 1.60
CA GLY A 215 0.66 -5.42 2.39
C GLY A 215 0.56 -4.77 3.76
N ILE A 216 -0.62 -4.24 4.12
CA ILE A 216 -0.86 -3.55 5.39
C ILE A 216 -2.01 -4.22 6.13
N ASN A 217 -1.75 -4.66 7.35
CA ASN A 217 -2.75 -5.16 8.28
C ASN A 217 -3.54 -3.99 8.88
N PHE A 218 -4.41 -3.37 8.08
CA PHE A 218 -5.11 -2.15 8.49
C PHE A 218 -6.16 -2.41 9.58
N LYS A 219 -7.12 -3.28 9.34
CA LYS A 219 -8.22 -3.62 10.25
C LYS A 219 -8.63 -5.09 10.10
N ILE A 220 -7.64 -5.97 10.21
CA ILE A 220 -7.82 -7.43 10.08
C ILE A 220 -7.98 -8.09 11.45
N ASN A 221 -8.35 -9.38 11.47
CA ASN A 221 -8.24 -10.20 12.68
C ASN A 221 -6.82 -10.82 12.78
N PRO A 222 -5.92 -10.30 13.64
CA PRO A 222 -4.56 -10.83 13.73
C PRO A 222 -4.52 -12.29 14.18
N VAL A 223 -5.43 -12.73 15.06
CA VAL A 223 -5.45 -14.12 15.57
C VAL A 223 -5.68 -15.12 14.44
N GLU A 224 -6.54 -14.80 13.49
CA GLU A 224 -6.79 -15.66 12.32
C GLU A 224 -5.60 -15.69 11.36
N VAL A 225 -4.94 -14.55 11.17
CA VAL A 225 -3.72 -14.47 10.36
C VAL A 225 -2.61 -15.29 11.00
N GLU A 226 -2.36 -15.11 12.30
CA GLU A 226 -1.32 -15.82 13.05
C GLU A 226 -1.51 -17.34 12.99
N LYS A 227 -2.75 -17.86 13.09
CA LYS A 227 -3.03 -19.30 12.93
C LYS A 227 -2.46 -19.89 11.63
N SER A 228 -2.43 -19.10 10.55
CA SER A 228 -1.95 -19.54 9.24
C SER A 228 -0.44 -19.46 9.06
N ILE A 229 0.26 -18.65 9.88
CA ILE A 229 1.69 -18.34 9.68
C ILE A 229 2.59 -18.63 10.87
N LYS A 230 2.03 -18.97 12.05
CA LYS A 230 2.79 -19.15 13.31
C LYS A 230 3.87 -20.24 13.27
N HIS A 231 3.77 -21.19 12.34
CA HIS A 231 4.73 -22.28 12.16
C HIS A 231 5.77 -22.00 11.07
N THR A 232 5.78 -20.79 10.49
CA THR A 232 6.78 -20.40 9.49
C THR A 232 8.05 -19.92 10.18
N ALA A 233 9.22 -20.17 9.56
CA ALA A 233 10.53 -19.93 10.16
C ALA A 233 10.81 -18.46 10.56
N ASN A 234 10.12 -17.50 9.95
CA ASN A 234 10.33 -16.06 10.18
C ASN A 234 9.15 -15.39 10.89
N TYR A 235 8.32 -16.17 11.56
CA TYR A 235 7.21 -15.62 12.32
C TYR A 235 7.70 -15.03 13.65
N TYR A 236 7.45 -13.75 13.86
CA TYR A 236 7.73 -13.04 15.12
C TYR A 236 6.51 -12.27 15.65
N GLY A 237 5.30 -12.65 15.21
CA GLY A 237 4.03 -12.02 15.59
C GLY A 237 3.44 -11.14 14.50
N ALA A 238 2.10 -11.08 14.45
CA ALA A 238 1.36 -10.19 13.56
C ALA A 238 0.37 -9.34 14.36
N THR A 239 0.18 -8.10 13.94
CA THR A 239 -0.79 -7.18 14.55
C THR A 239 -1.54 -6.41 13.47
N THR A 240 -2.48 -5.57 13.89
CA THR A 240 -3.26 -4.71 13.01
C THR A 240 -3.22 -3.26 13.50
N LEU A 241 -3.31 -2.30 12.58
CA LEU A 241 -3.28 -0.87 12.91
C LEU A 241 -4.52 -0.43 13.69
N LEU A 242 -5.69 -1.01 13.39
CA LEU A 242 -6.96 -0.62 13.99
C LEU A 242 -7.71 -1.81 14.57
N LYS A 243 -8.33 -1.57 15.72
CA LYS A 243 -9.31 -2.47 16.32
C LYS A 243 -10.64 -2.37 15.57
N LYS A 244 -11.47 -3.40 15.74
CA LYS A 244 -12.77 -3.53 15.04
C LYS A 244 -13.70 -2.32 15.24
N ASN A 245 -13.66 -1.69 16.42
CA ASN A 245 -14.51 -0.57 16.81
C ASN A 245 -13.97 0.82 16.39
N GLU A 246 -12.73 0.91 15.90
CA GLU A 246 -12.16 2.19 15.47
C GLU A 246 -12.65 2.54 14.06
N ASN A 247 -12.96 3.82 13.82
CA ASN A 247 -13.58 4.28 12.58
C ASN A 247 -12.67 5.30 11.88
N VAL A 248 -11.54 4.83 11.36
CA VAL A 248 -10.64 5.61 10.52
C VAL A 248 -10.70 5.08 9.09
N SER A 249 -10.74 6.00 8.12
CA SER A 249 -10.85 5.63 6.70
C SER A 249 -9.51 5.09 6.17
N PRO A 250 -9.48 3.88 5.57
CA PRO A 250 -8.26 3.36 4.92
C PRO A 250 -7.84 4.21 3.72
N ILE A 251 -8.79 4.90 3.08
CA ILE A 251 -8.54 5.80 1.94
C ILE A 251 -7.53 6.90 2.33
N LYS A 252 -7.69 7.50 3.52
CA LYS A 252 -6.79 8.56 3.98
C LYS A 252 -5.37 8.05 4.24
N LEU A 253 -5.23 6.82 4.72
CA LEU A 253 -3.92 6.20 4.87
C LEU A 253 -3.26 5.94 3.51
N VAL A 254 -4.00 5.39 2.54
CA VAL A 254 -3.49 5.14 1.18
C VAL A 254 -3.08 6.45 0.50
N GLN A 255 -3.94 7.47 0.52
CA GLN A 255 -3.63 8.79 -0.05
C GLN A 255 -2.35 9.37 0.57
N ARG A 256 -2.24 9.31 1.91
CA ARG A 256 -1.08 9.83 2.59
C ARG A 256 0.18 9.03 2.28
N PHE A 257 0.09 7.71 2.26
CA PHE A 257 1.20 6.83 1.91
C PHE A 257 1.73 7.13 0.51
N LEU A 258 0.85 7.21 -0.50
CA LEU A 258 1.26 7.51 -1.88
C LEU A 258 1.92 8.88 -2.01
N PHE A 259 1.39 9.89 -1.30
CA PHE A 259 2.00 11.22 -1.25
C PHE A 259 3.41 11.19 -0.63
N GLU A 260 3.58 10.54 0.53
CA GLU A 260 4.92 10.43 1.15
C GLU A 260 5.88 9.60 0.32
N LEU A 261 5.39 8.53 -0.32
CA LEU A 261 6.20 7.67 -1.17
C LEU A 261 6.71 8.44 -2.38
N GLU A 262 5.84 9.19 -3.07
CA GLU A 262 6.27 10.01 -4.20
C GLU A 262 7.25 11.11 -3.75
N ARG A 263 6.98 11.78 -2.63
CA ARG A 263 7.89 12.79 -2.08
C ARG A 263 9.27 12.22 -1.75
N LEU A 264 9.34 11.08 -1.07
CA LEU A 264 10.61 10.45 -0.72
C LEU A 264 11.31 9.85 -1.93
N TYR A 265 10.54 9.35 -2.91
CA TYR A 265 11.06 8.92 -4.19
C TYR A 265 11.76 10.07 -4.92
N GLN A 266 11.13 11.25 -5.04
CA GLN A 266 11.77 12.42 -5.65
C GLN A 266 13.03 12.85 -4.89
N ILE A 267 12.99 12.87 -3.56
CA ILE A 267 14.18 13.16 -2.75
C ILE A 267 15.32 12.16 -3.01
N SER A 268 14.99 10.87 -3.22
CA SER A 268 15.99 9.83 -3.52
C SER A 268 16.71 10.06 -4.85
N LEU A 269 16.09 10.77 -5.79
CA LEU A 269 16.68 11.12 -7.08
C LEU A 269 17.57 12.38 -6.97
N GLU A 270 17.22 13.30 -6.08
CA GLU A 270 17.87 14.62 -5.97
C GLU A 270 19.03 14.70 -4.97
N LYS A 271 18.91 14.04 -3.81
CA LYS A 271 19.69 14.40 -2.60
C LYS A 271 20.68 13.34 -2.12
N GLU A 272 20.95 12.31 -2.93
CA GLU A 272 21.67 11.11 -2.51
C GLU A 272 20.99 10.39 -1.31
N PRO A 273 21.21 9.07 -1.12
CA PRO A 273 20.40 8.28 -0.19
C PRO A 273 20.63 8.56 1.31
N GLN A 274 21.64 9.34 1.71
CA GLN A 274 22.02 9.53 3.12
C GLN A 274 20.88 10.11 3.97
N PHE A 275 20.14 11.10 3.46
CA PHE A 275 19.02 11.67 4.22
C PHE A 275 17.95 10.60 4.52
N LEU A 276 17.63 9.76 3.53
CA LEU A 276 16.63 8.71 3.66
C LEU A 276 17.07 7.64 4.65
N ILE A 277 18.33 7.21 4.56
CA ILE A 277 18.95 6.26 5.49
C ILE A 277 18.93 6.80 6.92
N GLN A 278 19.24 8.09 7.13
CA GLN A 278 19.16 8.70 8.47
C GLN A 278 17.73 8.71 9.02
N GLN A 279 16.74 9.08 8.22
CA GLN A 279 15.33 9.08 8.65
C GLN A 279 14.79 7.68 8.93
N TRP A 280 15.23 6.70 8.13
CA TRP A 280 14.91 5.29 8.33
C TRP A 280 15.58 4.76 9.62
N THR A 281 16.87 5.05 9.81
CA THR A 281 17.65 4.60 10.98
C THR A 281 17.07 5.12 12.30
N LYS A 282 16.58 6.36 12.33
CA LYS A 282 15.89 6.93 13.51
C LYS A 282 14.65 6.14 13.95
N ARG A 283 14.02 5.41 13.02
CA ARG A 283 12.84 4.57 13.27
C ARG A 283 13.18 3.08 13.34
N SER A 284 14.45 2.72 13.23
CA SER A 284 14.85 1.33 13.14
C SER A 284 14.73 0.63 14.49
N SER A 285 14.06 -0.52 14.53
CA SER A 285 14.12 -1.46 15.65
C SER A 285 15.32 -2.41 15.55
N THR A 286 16.05 -2.37 14.43
CA THR A 286 17.17 -3.27 14.12
C THR A 286 18.52 -2.68 14.54
N ILE A 287 18.77 -1.41 14.20
CA ILE A 287 20.09 -0.81 14.38
C ILE A 287 20.46 -0.71 15.87
N GLY A 288 21.71 -1.07 16.20
CA GLY A 288 22.23 -1.11 17.56
C GLY A 288 21.90 -2.39 18.34
N LYS A 289 21.11 -3.31 17.77
CA LYS A 289 20.72 -4.57 18.42
C LYS A 289 21.60 -5.75 17.98
N SER A 290 21.68 -6.75 18.84
CA SER A 290 22.19 -8.08 18.48
C SER A 290 21.10 -8.82 17.70
N ILE A 291 21.43 -9.30 16.51
CA ILE A 291 20.48 -9.92 15.59
C ILE A 291 21.04 -11.23 15.04
N THR A 292 20.13 -12.04 14.50
CA THR A 292 20.45 -13.21 13.70
C THR A 292 19.83 -13.02 12.32
N ILE A 293 20.63 -13.15 11.27
CA ILE A 293 20.17 -13.05 9.89
C ILE A 293 20.27 -14.41 9.22
N THR A 294 19.18 -14.82 8.58
CA THR A 294 19.17 -15.92 7.63
C THR A 294 19.62 -15.40 6.27
N LEU A 295 20.68 -16.01 5.74
CA LEU A 295 21.25 -15.80 4.42
C LEU A 295 21.05 -17.08 3.57
N PRO A 296 21.16 -17.02 2.24
CA PRO A 296 21.06 -18.21 1.39
C PRO A 296 22.06 -19.32 1.77
N ASN A 297 23.22 -18.96 2.30
CA ASN A 297 24.31 -19.86 2.65
C ASN A 297 24.46 -20.12 4.16
N GLY A 298 23.46 -19.78 4.98
CA GLY A 298 23.46 -20.08 6.41
C GLY A 298 22.96 -18.93 7.27
N MET A 299 23.41 -18.87 8.53
CA MET A 299 22.98 -17.86 9.49
C MET A 299 24.16 -17.03 9.98
N LEU A 300 23.98 -15.72 10.05
CA LEU A 300 24.97 -14.79 10.59
C LEU A 300 24.43 -14.15 11.87
N ARG A 301 25.16 -14.29 12.97
CA ARG A 301 24.89 -13.57 14.23
C ARG A 301 25.85 -12.40 14.37
N GLY A 302 25.35 -11.28 14.86
CA GLY A 302 26.17 -10.11 15.14
C GLY A 302 25.37 -8.90 15.57
N ARG A 303 26.06 -7.79 15.80
CA ARG A 303 25.43 -6.51 16.12
C ARG A 303 25.18 -5.71 14.84
N ALA A 304 23.95 -5.30 14.60
CA ALA A 304 23.60 -4.39 13.51
C ALA A 304 24.17 -3.00 13.82
N LEU A 305 25.11 -2.53 13.00
CA LEU A 305 25.80 -1.27 13.22
C LEU A 305 25.09 -0.10 12.54
N ARG A 306 24.77 -0.25 11.27
CA ARG A 306 24.15 0.78 10.42
C ARG A 306 23.57 0.17 9.14
N VAL A 307 22.83 0.97 8.41
CA VAL A 307 22.53 0.72 7.00
C VAL A 307 23.43 1.65 6.17
N ASP A 308 24.10 1.11 5.16
CA ASP A 308 24.91 1.88 4.21
C ASP A 308 24.02 2.57 3.17
N ASP A 309 24.62 3.42 2.35
CA ASP A 309 23.94 4.29 1.38
C ASP A 309 23.17 3.54 0.28
N ASP A 310 23.53 2.28 0.01
CA ASP A 310 22.81 1.39 -0.92
C ASP A 310 21.73 0.53 -0.23
N GLY A 311 21.48 0.76 1.06
CA GLY A 311 20.50 0.00 1.84
C GLY A 311 21.03 -1.30 2.43
N ALA A 312 22.31 -1.63 2.21
CA ALA A 312 22.94 -2.82 2.79
C ALA A 312 23.09 -2.68 4.31
N LEU A 313 22.76 -3.72 5.05
CA LEU A 313 22.95 -3.76 6.49
C LEU A 313 24.40 -4.12 6.83
N VAL A 314 25.03 -3.32 7.70
CA VAL A 314 26.38 -3.59 8.21
C VAL A 314 26.30 -4.26 9.56
N ILE A 315 26.92 -5.43 9.69
CA ILE A 315 26.91 -6.25 10.90
C ILE A 315 28.33 -6.45 11.39
N SER A 316 28.52 -6.34 12.72
CA SER A 316 29.77 -6.72 13.37
C SER A 316 29.65 -8.07 14.06
N ASN A 317 30.60 -8.97 13.79
CA ASN A 317 30.76 -10.23 14.49
C ASN A 317 32.24 -10.42 14.85
N LYS A 318 32.55 -10.54 16.15
CA LYS A 318 33.93 -10.69 16.67
C LYS A 318 34.92 -9.66 16.08
N GLY A 319 34.49 -8.40 15.98
CA GLY A 319 35.32 -7.29 15.47
C GLY A 319 35.42 -7.21 13.94
N LYS A 320 34.92 -8.20 13.18
CA LYS A 320 34.85 -8.14 11.71
C LYS A 320 33.51 -7.58 11.28
N THR A 321 33.51 -6.66 10.30
CA THR A 321 32.31 -6.09 9.70
C THR A 321 31.96 -6.78 8.39
N GLN A 322 30.69 -7.05 8.17
CA GLN A 322 30.17 -7.63 6.92
C GLN A 322 28.96 -6.83 6.43
N ARG A 323 28.90 -6.59 5.12
CA ARG A 323 27.76 -5.94 4.43
C ARG A 323 26.80 -6.99 3.92
N ILE A 324 25.50 -6.80 4.17
CA ILE A 324 24.42 -7.72 3.78
C ILE A 324 23.38 -6.95 2.96
N ILE A 325 23.25 -7.30 1.68
CA ILE A 325 22.27 -6.68 0.77
C ILE A 325 20.91 -7.39 0.89
N VAL A 326 20.93 -8.71 1.05
CA VAL A 326 19.74 -9.56 1.13
C VAL A 326 19.85 -10.50 2.32
N GLY A 327 18.81 -10.51 3.14
CA GLY A 327 18.67 -11.43 4.27
C GLY A 327 17.34 -11.23 4.97
N ASP A 328 17.04 -12.11 5.92
CA ASP A 328 15.90 -11.98 6.81
C ASP A 328 16.36 -12.00 8.26
N ILE A 329 15.94 -11.00 9.03
CA ILE A 329 16.18 -10.97 10.47
C ILE A 329 15.13 -11.84 11.16
N ILE A 330 15.61 -12.80 11.94
CA ILE A 330 14.77 -13.62 12.83
C ILE A 330 14.38 -12.76 14.03
#